data_AF-A0A3N2FAZ0-F1
#
_entry.id   AF-A0A3N2FAZ0-F1
#
_cell.length_a   1.000
_cell.length_b   1.000
_cell.length_c   1.000
_cell.angle_alpha   90.00
_cell.angle_beta   90.00
_cell.angle_gamma   90.00
#
_symmetry.space_group_name_H-M   'P 1'
#
loop_
_entity.id
_entity.type
_entity.pdbx_description
1 polymer ?
#
loop_
_entity_poly.entity_id
_entity_poly.type
_entity_poly.pdbx_seq_one_letter_code
_entity_poly.pdbx_strand_id
1 'polypeptide(L)' 'MRRLDILYNGAPYTVSDRTAAQFRGEVDAALAAETPQWLTVNHGEGRASTALILITPFTAITILTNDAEDDVAPDAA' A
#
# COMPACT_ATOMS: atom_id res chain seq x y z
N MET A 1 2.59 9.96 -13.21
CA MET A 1 1.53 9.23 -12.48
C MET A 1 2.21 8.23 -11.58
N ARG A 2 1.97 8.30 -10.26
CA ARG A 2 2.58 7.38 -9.31
C ARG A 2 1.63 6.19 -9.13
N ARG A 3 2.15 5.00 -9.44
CA ARG A 3 1.47 3.72 -9.27
C ARG A 3 2.38 2.87 -8.41
N LEU A 4 1.82 2.29 -7.36
CA LEU A 4 2.46 1.25 -6.58
C LEU A 4 1.84 -0.09 -6.90
N ASP A 5 2.69 -1.09 -7.04
CA ASP A 5 2.26 -2.48 -7.07
C ASP A 5 2.32 -3.03 -5.65
N ILE A 6 1.30 -3.77 -5.24
CA ILE A 6 1.27 -4.41 -3.93
C ILE A 6 0.86 -5.88 -4.08
N LEU A 7 1.38 -6.72 -3.20
CA LEU A 7 0.88 -8.07 -3.03
C LEU A 7 0.17 -8.14 -1.70
N TYR A 8 -1.09 -8.55 -1.69
CA TYR A 8 -1.87 -8.71 -0.48
C TYR A 8 -2.40 -10.15 -0.43
N ASN A 9 -2.00 -10.91 0.59
CA ASN A 9 -2.29 -12.35 0.70
C ASN A 9 -1.93 -13.16 -0.57
N GLY A 10 -0.84 -12.78 -1.25
CA GLY A 10 -0.40 -13.40 -2.50
C GLY A 10 -1.12 -12.95 -3.77
N ALA A 11 -2.15 -12.10 -3.68
CA ALA A 11 -2.84 -11.54 -4.83
C ALA A 11 -2.28 -10.15 -5.20
N PRO A 12 -2.08 -9.85 -6.51
CA PRO A 12 -1.58 -8.56 -6.95
C PRO A 12 -2.67 -7.51 -6.98
N TYR A 13 -2.35 -6.33 -6.44
CA TYR A 13 -3.17 -5.13 -6.52
C TYR A 13 -2.29 -3.93 -6.87
N THR A 14 -2.93 -2.82 -7.18
CA THR A 14 -2.24 -1.56 -7.45
C THR A 14 -2.84 -0.42 -6.66
N VAL A 15 -2.03 0.57 -6.33
CA VAL A 15 -2.45 1.79 -5.66
C VAL A 15 -2.08 2.97 -6.55
N SER A 16 -3.05 3.81 -6.86
CA SER A 16 -2.85 5.07 -7.58
C SER A 16 -2.85 6.25 -6.60
N ASP A 17 -2.24 7.35 -7.04
CA ASP A 17 -2.32 8.68 -6.40
C ASP A 17 -1.68 8.78 -5.00
N ARG A 18 -0.84 7.80 -4.62
CA ARG A 18 -0.09 7.76 -3.36
C ARG A 18 1.37 7.37 -3.59
N THR A 19 2.25 7.78 -2.70
CA THR A 19 3.64 7.28 -2.61
C THR A 19 3.72 6.03 -1.74
N ALA A 20 4.87 5.36 -1.78
CA ALA A 20 5.18 4.25 -0.89
C ALA A 20 5.10 4.64 0.59
N ALA A 21 5.70 5.79 0.94
CA ALA A 21 5.67 6.31 2.29
C ALA A 21 4.25 6.63 2.77
N GLN A 22 3.42 7.25 1.91
CA GLN A 22 2.03 7.54 2.22
C GLN A 22 1.22 6.27 2.45
N PHE A 23 1.30 5.31 1.52
CA PHE A 23 0.56 4.05 1.64
C PHE A 23 1.03 3.22 2.84
N ARG A 24 2.35 3.19 3.12
CA ARG A 24 2.88 2.57 4.33
C ARG A 24 2.32 3.22 5.60
N GLY A 25 2.27 4.55 5.66
CA GLY A 25 1.67 5.27 6.79
C GLY A 25 0.19 4.94 7.00
N GLU A 26 -0.58 4.78 5.92
CA GLU A 26 -1.98 4.32 6.00
C GLU A 26 -2.09 2.90 6.57
N VAL A 27 -1.20 1.99 6.14
CA VAL A 27 -1.14 0.61 6.67
C VAL A 27 -0.76 0.61 8.15
N ASP A 28 0.26 1.38 8.53
CA ASP A 28 0.72 1.48 9.93
C ASP A 28 -0.39 2.05 10.83
N ALA A 29 -1.11 3.08 10.37
CA ALA A 29 -2.26 3.64 11.08
C ALA A 29 -3.41 2.63 11.20
N ALA A 30 -3.69 1.87 10.13
CA ALA A 30 -4.70 0.82 10.13
C ALA A 30 -4.37 -0.34 11.08
N LEU A 31 -3.09 -0.71 11.19
CA LEU A 31 -2.62 -1.74 12.12
C LEU A 31 -2.64 -1.27 13.59
N ALA A 32 -2.45 0.03 13.84
CA ALA A 32 -2.52 0.61 15.18
C ALA A 32 -3.96 0.82 15.69
N ALA A 33 -4.95 0.80 14.81
CA ALA A 33 -6.35 0.97 15.17
C ALA A 33 -6.89 -0.23 15.97
N GLU A 34 -7.83 0.03 16.90
CA GLU A 34 -8.48 -1.01 17.71
C GLU A 34 -9.33 -1.99 16.90
N THR A 35 -9.72 -1.59 15.69
CA THR A 35 -10.51 -2.40 14.76
C THR A 35 -9.86 -2.43 13.38
N PRO A 36 -9.94 -3.56 12.65
CA PRO A 36 -9.44 -3.67 11.29
C PRO A 36 -9.99 -2.58 10.37
N GLN A 37 -9.12 -1.97 9.55
CA GLN A 37 -9.50 -0.90 8.63
C GLN A 37 -9.46 -1.38 7.17
N TRP A 38 -10.36 -0.85 6.36
CA TRP A 38 -10.38 -1.10 4.92
C TRP A 38 -9.56 -0.06 4.18
N LEU A 39 -8.68 -0.50 3.28
CA LEU A 39 -7.98 0.38 2.35
C LEU A 39 -8.44 0.14 0.92
N THR A 40 -8.61 1.23 0.19
CA THR A 40 -8.98 1.21 -1.22
C THR A 40 -7.75 0.96 -2.08
N VAL A 41 -7.86 -0.04 -2.95
CA VAL A 41 -6.83 -0.41 -3.93
C VAL A 41 -7.51 -0.65 -5.28
N ASN A 42 -6.72 -0.89 -6.31
CA ASN A 42 -7.16 -1.22 -7.64
C ASN A 42 -6.81 -2.68 -7.95
N HIS A 43 -7.69 -3.37 -8.66
CA HIS A 43 -7.50 -4.74 -9.12
C HIS A 43 -7.70 -4.83 -10.64
N GLY A 44 -6.93 -5.70 -11.30
CA GLY A 44 -7.04 -6.04 -12.72
C GLY A 44 -6.00 -5.37 -13.63
N GLU A 45 -5.59 -6.10 -14.67
CA GLU A 45 -4.70 -5.61 -15.73
C GLU A 45 -5.55 -4.99 -16.86
N GLY A 46 -5.51 -3.66 -17.01
CA GLY A 46 -6.10 -2.94 -18.14
C GLY A 46 -7.35 -2.11 -17.84
N ARG A 47 -8.21 -2.54 -16.90
CA ARG A 47 -9.31 -1.72 -16.37
C ARG A 47 -9.31 -1.79 -14.86
N ALA A 48 -8.68 -0.80 -14.23
CA ALA A 48 -8.62 -0.69 -12.77
C ALA A 48 -10.05 -0.73 -12.20
N SER A 49 -10.36 -1.81 -11.49
CA SER A 49 -11.58 -1.93 -10.72
C SER A 49 -11.24 -1.63 -9.26
N THR A 50 -12.05 -0.79 -8.62
CA THR A 50 -11.88 -0.50 -7.20
C THR A 50 -12.09 -1.78 -6.39
N ALA A 51 -11.14 -2.08 -5.51
CA ALA A 51 -11.20 -3.16 -4.55
C ALA A 51 -10.90 -2.62 -3.14
N LEU A 52 -11.38 -3.33 -2.13
CA LEU A 52 -11.12 -3.03 -0.73
C LEU A 52 -10.36 -4.19 -0.12
N ILE A 53 -9.24 -3.90 0.53
CA ILE A 53 -8.48 -4.88 1.31
C ILE A 53 -8.61 -4.57 2.80
N LEU A 54 -8.78 -5.61 3.62
CA LEU A 54 -8.87 -5.45 5.07
C LEU A 54 -7.49 -5.52 5.69
N ILE A 55 -7.01 -4.45 6.29
CA ILE A 55 -5.71 -4.49 6.95
C ILE A 55 -5.86 -5.20 8.30
N THR A 56 -5.10 -6.27 8.48
CA THR A 56 -5.04 -7.04 9.72
C THR A 56 -3.59 -7.37 10.05
N PRO A 57 -3.23 -7.59 11.33
CA PRO A 57 -1.87 -7.98 11.72
C PRO A 57 -1.41 -9.33 11.15
N PHE A 58 -2.34 -10.17 10.68
CA PHE A 58 -2.07 -11.54 10.26
C PHE A 58 -1.99 -11.71 8.75
N THR A 59 -2.35 -10.68 7.97
CA THR A 59 -2.28 -10.76 6.51
C THR A 59 -1.00 -10.12 6.01
N ALA A 60 -0.18 -10.90 5.32
CA ALA A 60 1.02 -10.39 4.69
C ALA A 60 0.68 -9.38 3.57
N ILE A 61 1.38 -8.25 3.60
CA ILE A 61 1.36 -7.22 2.57
C ILE A 61 2.78 -6.94 2.10
N THR A 62 3.00 -6.88 0.79
CA THR A 62 4.26 -6.46 0.18
C THR A 62 4.00 -5.20 -0.63
N ILE A 63 4.81 -4.17 -0.42
CA ILE A 63 4.77 -2.92 -1.18
C ILE A 63 5.95 -2.94 -2.15
N LEU A 64 5.68 -2.91 -3.45
CA LEU A 64 6.70 -2.90 -4.50
C LEU A 64 6.87 -1.47 -5.00
N THR A 65 8.08 -0.94 -4.83
CA THR A 65 8.45 0.40 -5.27
C THR A 65 9.35 0.31 -6.49
N ASN A 66 8.94 0.95 -7.60
CA ASN A 66 9.77 1.10 -8.79
C ASN A 66 10.58 2.41 -8.80
N ASP A 67 10.50 3.22 -7.74
CA ASP A 67 11.28 4.44 -7.60
C ASP A 67 12.64 4.14 -6.96
N ALA A 68 13.70 4.30 -7.75
CA ALA A 68 15.08 4.34 -7.28
C ALA A 68 15.40 5.64 -6.50
N GLU A 69 14.43 6.52 -6.23
CA GLU A 69 14.65 7.90 -5.77
C GLU A 69 14.04 8.26 -4.39
N ASP A 70 13.36 7.35 -3.69
CA ASP A 70 12.69 7.66 -2.39
C ASP A 70 13.52 7.28 -1.14
N ASP A 71 14.80 6.90 -1.29
CA ASP A 71 15.75 6.72 -0.17
C ASP A 71 16.42 8.06 0.20
N VAL A 72 15.61 9.04 0.61
CA VAL A 72 16.13 10.13 1.45
C VAL A 72 15.80 9.75 2.88
N ALA A 73 16.75 9.06 3.52
CA ALA A 73 16.73 8.84 4.95
C ALA A 73 16.47 10.19 5.67
N PRO A 74 15.63 10.23 6.71
CA PRO A 74 15.47 11.45 7.49
C PRO A 74 16.84 11.80 8.07
N ASP A 75 17.33 12.99 7.73
CA ASP A 75 18.54 13.57 8.29
C ASP A 75 18.44 13.49 9.82
N ALA A 76 19.30 12.68 10.42
CA ALA A 76 19.36 12.48 11.85
C ALA A 76 19.99 13.74 12.46
N ALA A 77 19.12 14.66 12.92
CA ALA A 77 19.49 15.81 13.74
C ALA A 77 19.42 15.47 15.23
#